data_AF-A0A517SJL8-F1
#
_entry.id   AF-A0A517SJL8-F1
#
_cell.length_a   1.000
_cell.length_b   1.000
_cell.length_c   1.000
_cell.angle_alpha   90.00
_cell.angle_beta   90.00
_cell.angle_gamma   90.00
#
_symmetry.space_group_name_H-M   'P 1'
#
loop_
_entity.id
_entity.type
_entity.pdbx_description
1 polymer ?
#
loop_
_entity_poly.entity_id
_entity_poly.type
_entity_poly.pdbx_seq_one_letter_code
_entity_poly.pdbx_strand_id
1 'polypeptide(L)'
;MTTKQRLRESLLALDSPEPQRREQLQQEIQTMMIRELSMPRRAWMTALVVAEFGAALFIGSLVVTEPALPWLARIGLGAGTLFAIAWGAWFLRLLRRGEMDVRQDGRRMAQMVWCFTLLMVIFMVVVGATMTDRAQGTIVILQSFVFLIGAAVYWLTQQIEHAELNMTERLLRLELQLVELTEGKGGG
;
A
#
# COMPACT_ATOMS: atom_id res chain seq x y z
N MET A 1 19.46 -48.78 -17.56
CA MET A 1 19.32 -47.52 -16.80
C MET A 1 17.86 -47.12 -16.79
N THR A 2 17.28 -46.97 -15.60
CA THR A 2 15.88 -46.56 -15.47
C THR A 2 15.75 -45.04 -15.66
N THR A 3 14.61 -44.56 -16.15
CA THR A 3 14.34 -43.12 -16.37
C THR A 3 14.60 -42.29 -15.11
N LYS A 4 14.39 -42.89 -13.92
CA LYS A 4 14.73 -42.30 -12.62
C LYS A 4 16.22 -42.04 -12.43
N GLN A 5 17.10 -42.95 -12.87
CA GLN A 5 18.55 -42.77 -12.80
C GLN A 5 19.02 -41.63 -13.70
N ARG A 6 18.50 -41.57 -14.94
CA ARG A 6 18.88 -40.53 -15.89
C ARG A 6 18.40 -39.15 -15.44
N LEU A 7 17.19 -39.05 -14.87
CA LEU A 7 16.69 -37.81 -14.28
C LEU A 7 17.51 -37.38 -13.05
N ARG A 8 17.89 -38.35 -12.21
CA ARG A 8 18.74 -38.10 -11.03
C ARG A 8 20.13 -37.64 -11.44
N GLU A 9 20.76 -38.26 -12.44
CA GLU A 9 22.06 -37.85 -12.98
C GLU A 9 21.98 -36.50 -13.70
N SER A 10 20.90 -36.20 -14.42
CA SER A 10 20.71 -34.87 -15.01
C SER A 10 20.49 -33.78 -13.96
N LEU A 11 19.83 -34.08 -12.84
CA LEU A 11 19.70 -33.16 -11.71
C LEU A 11 21.02 -33.02 -10.92
N LEU A 12 21.79 -34.10 -10.76
CA LEU A 12 23.11 -34.12 -10.14
C LEU A 12 24.23 -33.58 -11.05
N ALA A 13 23.97 -33.40 -12.35
CA ALA A 13 24.91 -32.77 -13.29
C ALA A 13 24.74 -31.24 -13.36
N LEU A 14 23.64 -30.71 -12.82
CA LEU A 14 23.43 -29.27 -12.57
C LEU A 14 24.06 -28.83 -11.22
N ASP A 15 24.79 -29.73 -10.56
CA ASP A 15 25.08 -29.74 -9.14
C ASP A 15 26.45 -29.15 -8.83
N SER A 16 26.52 -27.83 -8.96
CA SER A 16 27.26 -26.98 -8.04
C SER A 16 26.64 -25.61 -8.19
N PRO A 17 25.64 -25.25 -7.37
CA PRO A 17 25.16 -23.88 -7.34
C PRO A 17 26.35 -22.99 -6.99
N GLU A 18 26.76 -22.15 -7.94
CA GLU A 18 27.81 -21.17 -7.67
C GLU A 18 27.40 -20.32 -6.47
N PRO A 19 28.32 -20.01 -5.54
CA PRO A 19 28.04 -19.10 -4.42
C PRO A 19 27.48 -17.75 -4.88
N GLN A 20 27.79 -17.34 -6.12
CA GLN A 20 27.18 -16.18 -6.78
C GLN A 20 25.65 -16.26 -6.89
N ARG A 21 25.09 -17.45 -7.13
CA ARG A 21 23.64 -17.65 -7.27
C ARG A 21 22.90 -17.44 -5.95
N ARG A 22 23.53 -17.80 -4.83
CA ARG A 22 23.00 -17.57 -3.48
C ARG A 22 22.92 -16.08 -3.16
N GLU A 23 24.00 -15.35 -3.43
CA GLU A 23 24.05 -13.90 -3.24
C GLU A 23 23.03 -13.17 -4.14
N GLN A 24 22.89 -13.61 -5.39
CA GLN A 24 21.87 -13.08 -6.31
C GLN A 24 20.45 -13.29 -5.78
N LEU A 25 20.10 -14.48 -5.31
CA LEU A 25 18.77 -14.76 -4.74
C LEU A 25 18.48 -13.90 -3.50
N GLN A 26 19.47 -13.72 -2.62
CA GLN A 26 19.31 -12.86 -1.45
C GLN A 26 19.13 -11.39 -1.82
N GLN A 27 19.90 -10.91 -2.80
CA GLN A 27 19.76 -9.55 -3.33
C GLN A 27 18.41 -9.34 -4.01
N GLU A 28 17.90 -10.33 -4.74
CA GLU A 28 16.60 -10.28 -5.42
C GLU A 28 15.45 -10.18 -4.40
N ILE A 29 15.50 -10.98 -3.32
CA ILE A 29 14.52 -10.89 -2.23
C ILE A 29 14.55 -9.50 -1.59
N GLN A 30 15.73 -8.93 -1.33
CA GLN A 30 15.84 -7.60 -0.73
C GLN A 30 15.33 -6.48 -1.65
N THR A 31 15.69 -6.53 -2.94
CA THR A 31 15.28 -5.51 -3.94
C THR A 31 13.79 -5.58 -4.26
N MET A 32 13.14 -6.74 -4.12
CA MET A 32 11.68 -6.83 -4.25
C MET A 32 10.94 -6.17 -3.06
N MET A 33 11.53 -6.17 -1.86
CA MET A 33 10.90 -5.61 -0.67
C MET A 33 11.15 -4.10 -0.50
N ILE A 34 12.35 -3.64 -0.83
CA ILE A 34 12.76 -2.24 -0.67
C ILE A 34 12.86 -1.61 -2.06
N ARG A 35 11.96 -0.67 -2.34
CA ARG A 35 12.02 0.14 -3.56
C ARG A 35 12.56 1.52 -3.22
N GLU A 36 13.73 1.84 -3.75
CA GLU A 36 14.22 3.22 -3.74
C GLU A 36 13.25 4.13 -4.50
N LEU A 37 12.99 5.30 -3.93
CA LEU A 37 12.16 6.30 -4.58
C LEU A 37 12.98 7.00 -5.68
N SER A 38 12.67 6.68 -6.93
CA SER A 38 13.24 7.41 -8.07
C SER A 38 12.98 8.92 -7.95
N MET A 39 13.92 9.75 -8.41
CA MET A 39 13.78 11.21 -8.41
C MET A 39 12.44 11.73 -8.97
N PRO A 40 11.91 11.24 -10.12
CA PRO A 40 10.60 11.69 -10.59
C PRO A 40 9.47 11.33 -9.62
N ARG A 41 9.54 10.16 -8.97
CA ARG A 41 8.54 9.74 -7.98
C ARG A 41 8.63 10.57 -6.71
N ARG A 42 9.84 10.95 -6.27
CA ARG A 42 10.05 11.88 -5.15
C ARG A 42 9.46 13.26 -5.47
N ALA A 43 9.71 13.79 -6.67
CA ALA A 43 9.17 15.08 -7.09
C ALA A 43 7.64 15.06 -7.13
N TRP A 44 7.05 14.01 -7.70
CA TRP A 44 5.60 13.81 -7.72
C TRP A 44 4.99 13.72 -6.31
N MET A 45 5.56 12.90 -5.43
CA MET A 45 5.11 12.78 -4.04
C MET A 45 5.27 14.09 -3.28
N THR A 46 6.33 14.86 -3.53
CA THR A 46 6.51 16.18 -2.92
C THR A 46 5.42 17.15 -3.37
N ALA A 47 5.09 17.16 -4.67
CA ALA A 47 3.99 17.96 -5.19
C ALA A 47 2.64 17.57 -4.56
N LEU A 48 2.38 16.27 -4.39
CA LEU A 48 1.20 15.77 -3.69
C LEU A 48 1.11 16.27 -2.25
N VAL A 49 2.21 16.19 -1.50
CA VAL A 49 2.28 16.68 -0.11
C VAL A 49 2.00 18.18 -0.03
N VAL A 50 2.60 18.98 -0.92
CA VAL A 50 2.36 20.43 -0.97
C VAL A 50 0.91 20.74 -1.29
N ALA A 51 0.33 20.06 -2.29
CA ALA A 51 -1.07 20.23 -2.66
C ALA A 51 -2.01 19.86 -1.51
N GLU A 52 -1.72 18.77 -0.80
CA GLU A 52 -2.50 18.31 0.34
C GLU A 52 -2.45 19.29 1.51
N PHE A 53 -1.27 19.81 1.88
CA PHE A 53 -1.18 20.84 2.90
C PHE A 53 -1.88 22.14 2.48
N GLY A 54 -1.79 22.52 1.20
CA GLY A 54 -2.54 23.65 0.66
C GLY A 54 -4.06 23.45 0.80
N ALA A 55 -4.57 22.27 0.46
CA ALA A 55 -5.97 21.92 0.63
C ALA A 55 -6.38 21.90 2.11
N ALA A 56 -5.55 21.34 3.00
CA ALA A 56 -5.79 21.31 4.43
C ALA A 56 -5.85 22.73 5.03
N LEU A 57 -4.97 23.63 4.60
CA LEU A 57 -4.99 25.04 5.01
C LEU A 57 -6.25 25.74 4.52
N PHE A 58 -6.62 25.54 3.25
CA PHE A 58 -7.83 26.12 2.68
C PHE A 58 -9.09 25.64 3.42
N ILE A 59 -9.27 24.32 3.55
CA ILE A 59 -10.41 23.72 4.24
C ILE A 59 -10.44 24.10 5.72
N GLY A 60 -9.29 24.04 6.39
CA GLY A 60 -9.14 24.41 7.78
C GLY A 60 -9.47 25.88 8.04
N SER A 61 -9.12 26.78 7.10
CA SER A 61 -9.49 28.19 7.18
C SER A 61 -11.00 28.38 7.15
N LEU A 62 -11.73 27.67 6.28
CA LEU A 62 -13.19 27.75 6.17
C LEU A 62 -13.90 27.35 7.47
N VAL A 63 -13.36 26.38 8.21
CA VAL A 63 -13.92 25.95 9.51
C VAL A 63 -13.89 27.09 10.54
N VAL A 64 -12.89 27.97 10.46
CA VAL A 64 -12.69 29.08 11.40
C VAL A 64 -13.37 30.36 10.92
N THR A 65 -13.28 30.66 9.62
CA THR A 65 -13.73 31.95 9.07
C THR A 65 -15.23 31.99 8.79
N GLU A 66 -15.89 30.84 8.58
CA GLU A 66 -17.26 30.81 8.10
C GLU A 66 -18.26 30.37 9.19
N PRO A 67 -18.79 31.31 10.00
CA PRO A 67 -19.67 30.97 11.10
C PRO A 67 -21.03 30.43 10.65
N ALA A 68 -21.43 30.67 9.41
CA ALA A 68 -22.68 30.18 8.84
C ALA A 68 -22.68 28.66 8.57
N LEU A 69 -21.52 27.99 8.64
CA LEU A 69 -21.43 26.55 8.40
C LEU A 69 -22.17 25.75 9.49
N PRO A 70 -23.05 24.80 9.10
CA PRO A 70 -23.67 23.87 10.03
C PRO A 70 -22.62 23.13 10.87
N TRP A 71 -22.94 22.86 12.14
CA TRP A 71 -22.01 22.20 13.07
C TRP A 71 -21.46 20.88 12.52
N LEU A 72 -22.32 20.10 11.84
CA LEU A 72 -21.95 18.82 11.24
C LEU A 72 -20.91 18.99 10.11
N ALA A 73 -21.07 20.04 9.28
CA ALA A 73 -20.11 20.37 8.23
C ALA A 73 -18.76 20.79 8.82
N ARG A 74 -18.76 21.55 9.93
CA ARG A 74 -17.51 21.92 10.61
C ARG A 74 -16.76 20.71 11.16
N ILE A 75 -17.47 19.74 11.72
CA ILE A 75 -16.84 18.48 12.18
C ILE A 75 -16.26 17.71 11.01
N GLY A 76 -17.00 17.58 9.90
CA GLY A 76 -16.52 16.89 8.71
C GLY A 76 -15.28 17.54 8.11
N LEU A 77 -15.30 18.87 7.92
CA LEU A 77 -14.16 19.64 7.41
C LEU A 77 -12.96 19.62 8.37
N GLY A 78 -13.22 19.71 9.68
CA GLY A 78 -12.19 19.60 10.72
C GLY A 78 -11.53 18.22 10.73
N ALA A 79 -12.32 17.15 10.69
CA ALA A 79 -11.82 15.78 10.59
C ALA A 79 -11.02 15.56 9.30
N GLY A 80 -11.51 16.07 8.16
CA GLY A 80 -10.80 16.04 6.88
C GLY A 80 -9.46 16.79 6.92
N THR A 81 -9.42 17.94 7.58
CA THR A 81 -8.20 18.73 7.76
C THR A 81 -7.17 17.97 8.60
N LEU A 82 -7.59 17.40 9.74
CA LEU A 82 -6.71 16.57 10.58
C LEU A 82 -6.19 15.35 9.82
N PHE A 83 -7.04 14.72 9.02
CA PHE A 83 -6.66 13.59 8.19
C PHE A 83 -5.61 13.99 7.15
N ALA A 84 -5.83 15.08 6.41
CA ALA A 84 -4.88 15.59 5.42
C ALA A 84 -3.52 15.94 6.04
N ILE A 85 -3.50 16.52 7.24
CA ILE A 85 -2.26 16.80 7.97
C ILE A 85 -1.55 15.49 8.36
N ALA A 86 -2.28 14.51 8.90
CA ALA A 86 -1.71 13.23 9.29
C ALA A 86 -1.13 12.46 8.10
N TRP A 87 -1.84 12.50 6.97
CA TRP A 87 -1.45 11.84 5.73
C TRP A 87 -0.25 12.54 5.07
N GLY A 88 -0.26 13.87 4.99
CA GLY A 88 0.88 14.66 4.52
C GLY A 88 2.12 14.47 5.39
N ALA A 89 1.98 14.39 6.71
CA ALA A 89 3.08 14.08 7.63
C ALA A 89 3.65 12.67 7.40
N TRP A 90 2.79 11.69 7.11
CA TRP A 90 3.21 10.33 6.78
C TRP A 90 3.99 10.28 5.46
N PHE A 91 3.50 10.94 4.41
CA PHE A 91 4.24 11.03 3.14
C PHE A 91 5.55 11.80 3.26
N LEU A 92 5.59 12.86 4.05
CA LEU A 92 6.82 13.59 4.32
C LEU A 92 7.86 12.70 5.02
N ARG A 93 7.41 11.84 5.95
CA ARG A 93 8.28 10.84 6.60
C ARG A 93 8.80 9.82 5.58
N LEU A 94 7.96 9.36 4.65
CA LEU A 94 8.35 8.45 3.59
C LEU A 94 9.39 9.10 2.64
N LEU A 95 9.17 10.36 2.25
CA LEU A 95 10.11 11.15 1.44
C LEU A 95 11.47 11.38 2.12
N ARG A 96 11.47 11.58 3.45
CA ARG A 96 12.71 11.71 4.24
C ARG A 96 13.49 10.41 4.33
N ARG A 97 12.79 9.26 4.37
CA ARG A 97 13.44 7.94 4.38
C ARG A 97 14.06 7.59 3.03
N GLY A 98 13.50 8.07 1.91
CA GLY A 98 14.03 7.83 0.56
C GLY A 98 13.78 6.42 0.00
N GLU A 99 13.38 5.49 0.86
CA GLU A 99 13.08 4.10 0.54
C GLU A 99 11.66 3.76 0.96
N MET A 100 10.96 2.98 0.12
CA MET A 100 9.63 2.46 0.40
C MET A 100 9.71 0.95 0.64
N ASP A 101 9.31 0.52 1.84
CA ASP A 101 9.09 -0.88 2.15
C ASP A 101 7.72 -1.22 1.57
N VAL A 102 7.72 -1.95 0.45
CA VAL A 102 6.49 -2.28 -0.29
C VAL A 102 5.49 -3.02 0.61
N ARG A 103 5.98 -3.82 1.56
CA ARG A 103 5.14 -4.62 2.44
C ARG A 103 4.55 -3.78 3.57
N GLN A 104 5.39 -3.05 4.29
CA GLN A 104 4.94 -2.31 5.47
C GLN A 104 4.21 -1.02 5.09
N ASP A 105 4.73 -0.27 4.11
CA ASP A 105 4.15 1.01 3.73
C ASP A 105 2.90 0.82 2.87
N GLY A 106 2.90 -0.17 1.95
CA GLY A 106 1.72 -0.50 1.14
C GLY A 106 0.51 -0.85 2.01
N ARG A 107 0.73 -1.71 3.02
CA ARG A 107 -0.32 -2.05 4.00
C ARG A 107 -0.82 -0.84 4.78
N ARG A 108 0.08 0.03 5.26
CA ARG A 108 -0.31 1.24 6.00
C ARG A 108 -1.09 2.22 5.12
N MET A 109 -0.66 2.44 3.87
CA MET A 109 -1.39 3.27 2.91
C MET A 109 -2.78 2.73 2.68
N ALA A 110 -2.90 1.44 2.38
CA ALA A 110 -4.19 0.79 2.18
C ALA A 110 -5.10 0.96 3.40
N GLN A 111 -4.55 0.83 4.62
CA GLN A 111 -5.32 0.91 5.87
C GLN A 111 -5.86 2.31 6.09
N MET A 112 -5.01 3.31 5.85
CA MET A 112 -5.38 4.69 6.01
C MET A 112 -6.39 5.13 4.94
N VAL A 113 -6.24 4.72 3.66
CA VAL A 113 -7.24 4.98 2.60
C VAL A 113 -8.58 4.36 2.98
N TRP A 114 -8.58 3.09 3.39
CA TRP A 114 -9.79 2.39 3.81
C TRP A 114 -10.49 3.08 4.98
N CYS A 115 -9.74 3.44 6.03
CA CYS A 115 -10.25 4.14 7.19
C CYS A 115 -10.87 5.50 6.82
N PHE A 116 -10.18 6.26 5.97
CA PHE A 116 -10.67 7.54 5.47
C PHE A 116 -11.95 7.41 4.65
N THR A 117 -11.99 6.45 3.73
CA THR A 117 -13.19 6.23 2.92
C THR A 117 -14.37 5.83 3.80
N LEU A 118 -14.17 4.94 4.79
CA LEU A 118 -15.23 4.60 5.74
C LEU A 118 -15.73 5.83 6.51
N LEU A 119 -14.82 6.66 7.02
CA LEU A 119 -15.16 7.88 7.73
C LEU A 119 -15.97 8.83 6.82
N MET A 120 -15.51 9.05 5.59
CA MET A 120 -16.19 9.88 4.60
C MET A 120 -17.58 9.36 4.26
N VAL A 121 -17.73 8.05 4.07
CA VAL A 121 -19.02 7.41 3.81
C VAL A 121 -19.98 7.63 4.97
N ILE A 122 -19.53 7.45 6.21
CA ILE A 122 -20.35 7.73 7.41
C ILE A 122 -20.81 9.18 7.40
N PHE A 123 -19.90 10.14 7.15
CA PHE A 123 -20.28 11.55 7.05
C PHE A 123 -21.28 11.82 5.93
N MET A 124 -21.07 11.27 4.73
CA MET A 124 -21.98 11.44 3.60
C MET A 124 -23.37 10.86 3.90
N VAL A 125 -23.44 9.72 4.58
CA VAL A 125 -24.71 9.11 4.99
C VAL A 125 -25.43 9.97 6.03
N VAL A 126 -24.72 10.44 7.05
CA VAL A 126 -25.31 11.32 8.08
C VAL A 126 -25.78 12.63 7.45
N VAL A 127 -24.95 13.27 6.61
CA VAL A 127 -25.31 14.50 5.89
C VAL A 127 -26.52 14.26 5.01
N GLY A 128 -26.50 13.22 4.17
CA GLY A 128 -27.60 12.89 3.26
C GLY A 128 -28.91 12.61 3.99
N ALA A 129 -28.87 11.97 5.17
CA ALA A 129 -30.05 11.74 6.01
C ALA A 129 -30.63 13.02 6.63
N THR A 130 -29.81 14.06 6.82
CA THR A 130 -30.22 15.35 7.40
C THR A 130 -30.68 16.39 6.37
N MET A 131 -30.56 16.11 5.07
CA MET A 131 -30.98 17.03 4.02
C MET A 131 -32.50 17.16 3.94
N THR A 132 -32.98 18.39 3.74
CA THR A 132 -34.42 18.68 3.56
C THR A 132 -34.97 18.09 2.26
N ASP A 133 -34.17 18.11 1.20
CA ASP A 133 -34.48 17.44 -0.07
C ASP A 133 -34.04 15.98 -0.03
N ARG A 134 -35.03 15.07 0.05
CA ARG A 134 -34.81 13.62 0.08
C ARG A 134 -34.15 13.09 -1.20
N ALA A 135 -34.41 13.71 -2.36
CA ALA A 135 -33.82 13.27 -3.62
C ALA A 135 -32.31 13.54 -3.62
N GLN A 136 -31.90 14.75 -3.21
CA GLN A 136 -30.48 15.08 -3.05
C GLN A 136 -29.79 14.21 -2.00
N GLY A 137 -30.41 14.01 -0.84
CA GLY A 137 -29.86 13.15 0.21
C GLY A 137 -29.62 11.71 -0.26
N THR A 138 -30.55 11.16 -1.03
CA THR A 138 -30.42 9.81 -1.61
C THR A 138 -29.27 9.74 -2.63
N ILE A 139 -29.08 10.78 -3.45
CA ILE A 139 -27.96 10.85 -4.42
C ILE A 139 -26.61 10.87 -3.68
N VAL A 140 -26.48 11.67 -2.62
CA VAL A 140 -25.25 11.74 -1.80
C VAL A 140 -24.93 10.38 -1.18
N ILE A 141 -25.93 9.70 -0.62
CA ILE A 141 -25.78 8.36 -0.06
C ILE A 141 -25.35 7.37 -1.16
N LEU A 142 -26.01 7.37 -2.32
CA LEU A 142 -25.68 6.49 -3.41
C LEU A 142 -24.25 6.71 -3.92
N GLN A 143 -23.83 7.97 -4.03
CA GLN A 143 -22.47 8.32 -4.43
C GLN A 143 -21.42 7.81 -3.42
N SER A 144 -21.74 7.80 -2.13
CA SER A 144 -20.83 7.29 -1.10
C SER A 144 -20.52 5.78 -1.28
N PHE A 145 -21.47 4.99 -1.79
CA PHE A 145 -21.23 3.57 -2.08
C PHE A 145 -20.22 3.37 -3.20
N VAL A 146 -20.18 4.26 -4.20
CA VAL A 146 -19.18 4.19 -5.27
C VAL A 146 -17.77 4.34 -4.70
N PHE A 147 -17.57 5.28 -3.77
CA PHE A 147 -16.30 5.45 -3.07
C PHE A 147 -15.95 4.21 -2.23
N LEU A 148 -16.94 3.65 -1.51
CA LEU A 148 -16.74 2.45 -0.69
C LEU A 148 -16.31 1.24 -1.53
N ILE A 149 -16.94 1.03 -2.68
CA ILE A 149 -16.59 -0.05 -3.62
C ILE A 149 -15.17 0.18 -4.14
N GLY A 150 -14.83 1.40 -4.55
CA GLY A 150 -13.48 1.73 -5.02
C GLY A 150 -12.41 1.44 -3.97
N ALA A 151 -12.64 1.85 -2.72
CA ALA A 151 -11.72 1.56 -1.62
C ALA A 151 -11.65 0.07 -1.28
N ALA A 152 -12.76 -0.66 -1.37
CA ALA A 152 -12.81 -2.10 -1.12
C ALA A 152 -12.02 -2.87 -2.17
N VAL A 153 -12.18 -2.51 -3.44
CA VAL A 153 -11.42 -3.08 -4.56
C VAL A 153 -9.93 -2.78 -4.38
N TYR A 154 -9.57 -1.52 -4.11
CA TYR A 154 -8.17 -1.14 -3.85
C TYR A 154 -7.55 -1.92 -2.69
N TRP A 155 -8.26 -2.03 -1.57
CA TRP A 155 -7.83 -2.82 -0.41
C TRP A 155 -7.65 -4.31 -0.75
N LEU A 156 -8.55 -4.88 -1.55
CA LEU A 156 -8.45 -6.26 -2.00
C LEU A 156 -7.25 -6.47 -2.93
N THR A 157 -7.03 -5.58 -3.90
CA THR A 157 -5.85 -5.62 -4.78
C THR A 157 -4.56 -5.59 -3.97
N GLN A 158 -4.48 -4.73 -2.95
CA GLN A 158 -3.32 -4.68 -2.05
C GLN A 158 -3.13 -5.99 -1.27
N GLN A 159 -4.21 -6.65 -0.83
CA GLN A 159 -4.10 -7.97 -0.20
C GLN A 159 -3.60 -9.05 -1.17
N ILE A 160 -4.03 -9.00 -2.43
CA ILE A 160 -3.57 -9.91 -3.48
C ILE A 160 -2.09 -9.68 -3.75
N GLU A 161 -1.66 -8.44 -3.96
CA GLU A 161 -0.23 -8.09 -4.14
C GLU A 161 0.61 -8.56 -2.95
N HIS A 162 0.12 -8.39 -1.71
CA HIS A 162 0.81 -8.92 -0.53
C HIS A 162 0.87 -10.45 -0.50
N ALA A 163 -0.18 -11.14 -0.94
CA ALA A 163 -0.19 -12.60 -1.01
C ALA A 163 0.81 -13.11 -2.06
N GLU A 164 0.86 -12.47 -3.23
CA GLU A 164 1.81 -12.76 -4.29
C GLU A 164 3.25 -12.55 -3.81
N LEU A 165 3.55 -11.40 -3.18
CA LEU A 165 4.87 -11.14 -2.61
C LEU A 165 5.29 -12.20 -1.59
N ASN A 166 4.37 -12.63 -0.72
CA ASN A 166 4.66 -13.70 0.25
C ASN A 166 4.89 -15.05 -0.43
N MET A 167 4.19 -15.36 -1.53
CA MET A 167 4.40 -16.61 -2.28
C MET A 167 5.76 -16.61 -2.98
N THR A 168 6.11 -15.51 -3.65
CA THR A 168 7.41 -15.33 -4.30
C THR A 168 8.54 -15.40 -3.27
N GLU A 169 8.41 -14.75 -2.11
CA GLU A 169 9.38 -14.83 -1.02
C GLU A 169 9.57 -16.27 -0.53
N ARG A 170 8.47 -17.04 -0.35
CA ARG A 170 8.53 -18.43 0.08
C ARG A 170 9.18 -19.34 -0.98
N LEU A 171 8.89 -19.12 -2.26
CA LEU A 171 9.47 -19.88 -3.35
C LEU A 171 10.98 -19.67 -3.42
N LEU A 172 11.44 -18.42 -3.36
CA LEU A 172 12.86 -18.09 -3.35
C LEU A 172 13.59 -18.64 -2.13
N ARG A 173 12.94 -18.65 -0.96
CA ARG A 173 13.50 -19.31 0.24
C ARG A 173 13.62 -20.82 0.09
N LEU A 174 12.64 -21.47 -0.54
CA LEU A 174 12.72 -22.91 -0.81
C LEU A 174 13.83 -23.23 -1.80
N GLU A 175 14.01 -22.42 -2.85
CA GLU A 175 15.13 -22.54 -3.78
C GLU A 175 16.47 -22.39 -3.05
N LEU A 176 16.59 -21.42 -2.14
CA LEU A 176 17.79 -21.23 -1.34
C LEU A 176 18.06 -22.41 -0.39
N GLN A 177 17.03 -22.97 0.26
CA GLN A 177 17.17 -24.16 1.09
C GLN A 177 17.58 -25.40 0.29
N LEU A 178 17.08 -25.55 -0.93
CA LEU A 178 17.48 -26.64 -1.82
C LEU A 178 18.96 -26.52 -2.20
N VAL A 179 19.41 -25.31 -2.53
CA VAL A 179 20.82 -25.00 -2.78
C VAL A 179 21.69 -25.35 -1.57
N GLU A 180 21.31 -24.93 -0.36
CA GLU A 180 22.06 -25.22 0.87
C GLU A 180 22.14 -26.73 1.18
N LEU A 181 21.04 -27.48 0.96
CA LEU A 181 21.01 -28.93 1.16
C LEU A 181 21.85 -29.69 0.13
N THR A 182 21.92 -29.18 -1.10
CA THR A 182 22.80 -29.72 -2.15
C THR A 182 24.27 -29.48 -1.80
N GLU A 183 24.65 -28.24 -1.45
CA GLU A 183 26.02 -27.91 -1.04
C GLU A 183 26.47 -28.75 0.17
N GLY A 184 25.61 -28.91 1.18
CA GLY A 184 25.90 -29.70 2.37
C GLY A 184 26.04 -31.22 2.12
N LYS A 185 25.51 -31.73 1.01
CA LYS A 185 25.65 -33.14 0.61
C LYS A 185 26.82 -33.41 -0.34
N GLY A 186 27.32 -32.40 -1.04
CA GLY A 186 28.48 -32.52 -1.93
C GLY A 186 29.84 -32.37 -1.24
N GLY A 187 29.86 -31.85 0.00
CA GLY A 187 31.07 -31.55 0.76
C GLY A 187 31.49 -32.58 1.82
N GLY A 188 30.88 -33.77 1.86
CA GLY A 188 31.22 -34.87 2.78
C GLY A 188 31.39 -36.19 2.07
#